data_AF-A0A1B1N301-F1
#
_entry.id   AF-A0A1B1N301-F1
#
_cell.length_a   1.000
_cell.length_b   1.000
_cell.length_c   1.000
_cell.angle_alpha   90.00
_cell.angle_beta   90.00
_cell.angle_gamma   90.00
#
_symmetry.space_group_name_H-M   'P 1'
#
loop_
_entity.id
_entity.type
_entity.pdbx_description
1 polymer ?
#
loop_
_entity_poly.entity_id
_entity_poly.type
_entity_poly.pdbx_seq_one_letter_code
_entity_poly.pdbx_strand_id
1 'polypeptide(L)'
;MVDDILPEDGSRHREDAEEKDGSDGSSRSSGFKPRRRKLKLISVLLTALFPGLGHLYLRELGKGIALIYFVLIDAASLVYFSSVRMHINVPLLVLLALLIPVIYFYSIYDVLQSTDYWNARRSGIARTQRTPVQNLWRGLGLGAQLIGGGLILFLLRQQPAWLSSFIRDYAGYTVAVIFLAAAALLTAGESRRKFKRTGRLTAALLAAGVAVLLILDLRLNRDAMLLLLRWWPVLLILLGVEAIINILRVRRKRNGTGIGRVRFDLKGMLLTLIASASVFAITQQDHYVQLWKKVSLDLTAASMEFSEETGYAVTKPPLEISLPSETRKLSVDGINGNITISREAVFHVQVQYKVYVDSGNLQEAASIADQTEVQVAPGGTLGLKVRDASYGPSGKRHPKVNMNIVIPFNRSLTLNVTTTNGNLLVKNLAADDVVLETGNGKIDLINLLGNFKASTLNGDVHVSGFQGNLAASSQGGNLSADHVQGHLKLSALVGDIAVMNTTGDIDVNTKNGNLDIEEVPKTLNAQTLNGMVQVKSNVVGGDWDVYSAVGELRITLPEQADYTLEASSGYGGIETNLPFPVENKTIKGVWGTGEYKVNLDGNSNVFIYKESINALDPQPTKN
;
A
#
# COMPACT_ATOMS: atom_id res chain seq x y z
N MET A 1 8.90 -16.70 90.35
CA MET A 1 10.32 -16.72 90.75
C MET A 1 10.99 -17.63 89.75
N VAL A 2 11.90 -17.10 88.92
CA VAL A 2 12.68 -17.83 87.89
C VAL A 2 11.81 -18.44 86.77
N ASP A 3 11.95 -17.89 85.55
CA ASP A 3 12.54 -18.51 84.33
C ASP A 3 12.20 -20.00 84.00
N ASP A 4 12.28 -20.49 82.76
CA ASP A 4 12.98 -19.98 81.56
C ASP A 4 12.34 -20.48 80.23
N ILE A 5 12.95 -20.13 79.09
CA ILE A 5 12.56 -20.42 77.70
C ILE A 5 13.01 -21.81 77.24
N LEU A 6 12.15 -22.56 76.49
CA LEU A 6 12.58 -23.51 75.44
C LEU A 6 11.53 -23.64 74.30
N PRO A 7 11.89 -24.13 73.08
CA PRO A 7 11.11 -23.87 71.85
C PRO A 7 10.72 -25.10 70.98
N GLU A 8 9.95 -24.79 69.92
CA GLU A 8 9.93 -25.38 68.57
C GLU A 8 9.28 -26.74 68.21
N ASP A 9 8.83 -26.76 66.94
CA ASP A 9 8.33 -27.84 66.06
C ASP A 9 7.09 -28.67 66.47
N GLY A 10 6.39 -29.22 65.47
CA GLY A 10 5.17 -30.03 65.62
C GLY A 10 4.13 -29.82 64.50
N SER A 11 4.38 -30.34 63.30
CA SER A 11 3.49 -30.14 62.14
C SER A 11 2.26 -31.09 62.05
N ARG A 12 1.18 -30.58 61.41
CA ARG A 12 0.05 -31.26 60.72
C ARG A 12 -1.29 -31.50 61.46
N HIS A 13 -2.36 -31.30 60.68
CA HIS A 13 -3.71 -31.92 60.75
C HIS A 13 -4.64 -31.56 61.94
N ARG A 14 -5.98 -31.54 61.82
CA ARG A 14 -6.94 -31.32 60.69
C ARG A 14 -8.37 -31.31 61.29
N GLU A 15 -9.31 -30.54 60.73
CA GLU A 15 -10.79 -30.63 61.01
C GLU A 15 -11.19 -30.35 62.50
N ASP A 16 -12.42 -30.02 62.92
CA ASP A 16 -13.61 -29.38 62.30
C ASP A 16 -14.55 -28.81 63.40
N ALA A 17 -15.63 -28.09 63.02
CA ALA A 17 -16.85 -27.78 63.81
C ALA A 17 -16.73 -26.77 65.01
N GLU A 18 -17.77 -26.09 65.53
CA GLU A 18 -19.10 -25.71 64.99
C GLU A 18 -19.71 -24.46 65.69
N GLU A 19 -20.63 -23.77 64.99
CA GLU A 19 -21.63 -22.76 65.42
C GLU A 19 -22.25 -22.92 66.84
N LYS A 20 -22.60 -21.87 67.61
CA LYS A 20 -23.78 -20.94 67.56
C LYS A 20 -23.65 -19.91 68.73
N ASP A 21 -24.33 -18.75 68.89
CA ASP A 21 -25.21 -17.85 68.10
C ASP A 21 -24.92 -16.37 68.56
N GLY A 22 -25.76 -15.34 68.82
CA GLY A 22 -27.20 -15.03 68.72
C GLY A 22 -27.86 -14.59 70.06
N SER A 23 -28.84 -13.66 70.16
CA SER A 23 -29.29 -12.58 69.25
C SER A 23 -30.34 -11.63 69.94
N ASP A 24 -30.17 -10.30 69.92
CA ASP A 24 -31.26 -9.28 70.00
C ASP A 24 -30.66 -7.85 69.75
N GLY A 25 -31.38 -6.77 69.41
CA GLY A 25 -32.82 -6.59 69.17
C GLY A 25 -33.14 -5.32 68.36
N SER A 26 -34.41 -5.08 68.03
CA SER A 26 -34.80 -4.26 66.86
C SER A 26 -35.14 -2.78 67.08
N SER A 27 -34.95 -1.95 66.04
CA SER A 27 -35.93 -0.92 65.66
C SER A 27 -35.96 -0.73 64.14
N ARG A 28 -37.10 -0.34 63.56
CA ARG A 28 -37.31 -0.24 62.10
C ARG A 28 -37.72 1.16 61.67
N SER A 29 -36.95 1.77 60.77
CA SER A 29 -37.44 2.85 59.90
C SER A 29 -37.75 2.31 58.50
N SER A 30 -38.92 2.66 57.96
CA SER A 30 -39.30 2.31 56.59
C SER A 30 -38.97 3.47 55.63
N GLY A 31 -38.74 3.17 54.34
CA GLY A 31 -38.68 4.20 53.30
C GLY A 31 -37.64 3.98 52.20
N PHE A 32 -36.37 3.75 52.55
CA PHE A 32 -35.31 3.66 51.53
C PHE A 32 -35.22 2.27 50.89
N LYS A 33 -36.16 1.92 49.99
CA LYS A 33 -36.08 0.73 49.14
C LYS A 33 -34.73 0.72 48.40
N PRO A 34 -33.81 -0.21 48.68
CA PRO A 34 -32.49 -0.20 48.07
C PRO A 34 -32.58 -0.67 46.62
N ARG A 35 -32.77 0.27 45.67
CA ARG A 35 -32.84 0.03 44.20
C ARG A 35 -31.94 -1.14 43.80
N ARG A 36 -32.49 -2.23 43.23
CA ARG A 36 -31.77 -3.51 43.02
C ARG A 36 -30.40 -3.31 42.33
N ARG A 37 -29.40 -4.13 42.66
CA ARG A 37 -28.07 -4.10 41.99
C ARG A 37 -28.26 -4.24 40.48
N LYS A 38 -27.41 -3.57 39.69
CA LYS A 38 -27.45 -3.68 38.22
C LYS A 38 -26.72 -4.97 37.81
N LEU A 39 -27.45 -5.88 37.17
CA LEU A 39 -26.96 -7.20 36.76
C LEU A 39 -26.08 -7.07 35.51
N LYS A 40 -24.81 -7.52 35.60
CA LYS A 40 -23.86 -7.49 34.48
C LYS A 40 -24.40 -8.20 33.24
N LEU A 41 -25.04 -9.36 33.43
CA LEU A 41 -25.59 -10.16 32.34
C LEU A 41 -26.63 -9.38 31.53
N ILE A 42 -27.55 -8.66 32.20
CA ILE A 42 -28.58 -7.86 31.51
C ILE A 42 -27.94 -6.68 30.75
N SER A 43 -26.97 -5.98 31.35
CA SER A 43 -26.31 -4.86 30.67
C SER A 43 -25.47 -5.32 29.47
N VAL A 44 -24.79 -6.47 29.56
CA VAL A 44 -24.07 -7.09 28.43
C VAL A 44 -25.04 -7.57 27.35
N LEU A 45 -26.10 -8.31 27.70
CA LEU A 45 -27.07 -8.85 26.73
C LEU A 45 -27.76 -7.73 25.94
N LEU A 46 -28.17 -6.64 26.60
CA LEU A 46 -28.70 -5.47 25.90
C LEU A 46 -27.67 -4.85 24.94
N THR A 47 -26.39 -4.83 25.30
CA THR A 47 -25.32 -4.30 24.44
C THR A 47 -25.00 -5.20 23.26
N ALA A 48 -25.13 -6.51 23.44
CA ALA A 48 -24.98 -7.51 22.38
C ALA A 48 -26.14 -7.46 21.36
N LEU A 49 -27.33 -7.01 21.78
CA LEU A 49 -28.43 -6.74 20.87
C LEU A 49 -28.16 -5.49 20.01
N PHE A 50 -27.69 -4.39 20.62
CA PHE A 50 -27.21 -3.21 19.89
C PHE A 50 -26.26 -2.35 20.75
N PRO A 51 -25.14 -1.84 20.18
CA PRO A 51 -24.21 -0.96 20.91
C PRO A 51 -24.91 0.23 21.58
N GLY A 52 -24.46 0.57 22.79
CA GLY A 52 -25.04 1.67 23.59
C GLY A 52 -26.31 1.34 24.40
N LEU A 53 -27.07 0.28 24.09
CA LEU A 53 -28.29 -0.05 24.87
C LEU A 53 -28.00 -0.40 26.34
N GLY A 54 -26.87 -1.07 26.63
CA GLY A 54 -26.43 -1.33 28.00
C GLY A 54 -26.15 -0.05 28.80
N HIS A 55 -25.61 0.99 28.16
CA HIS A 55 -25.43 2.31 28.78
C HIS A 55 -26.76 2.98 29.10
N LEU A 56 -27.77 2.86 28.24
CA LEU A 56 -29.13 3.35 28.53
C LEU A 56 -29.70 2.65 29.77
N TYR A 57 -29.54 1.33 29.89
CA TYR A 57 -29.93 0.56 31.07
C TYR A 57 -29.17 1.00 32.33
N LEU A 58 -27.89 1.37 32.24
CA LEU A 58 -27.12 1.98 33.33
C LEU A 58 -27.48 3.44 33.62
N ARG A 59 -28.35 4.07 32.80
CA ARG A 59 -28.71 5.50 32.82
C ARG A 59 -27.58 6.44 32.39
N GLU A 60 -26.57 5.94 31.69
CA GLU A 60 -25.51 6.75 31.05
C GLU A 60 -25.96 7.23 29.67
N LEU A 61 -27.10 7.93 29.62
CA LEU A 61 -27.83 8.26 28.37
C LEU A 61 -26.93 8.86 27.28
N GLY A 62 -26.05 9.79 27.62
CA GLY A 62 -25.17 10.46 26.65
C GLY A 62 -24.08 9.58 26.03
N LYS A 63 -23.67 8.49 26.71
CA LYS A 63 -22.82 7.46 26.10
C LYS A 63 -23.63 6.54 25.20
N GLY A 64 -24.77 6.06 25.69
CA GLY A 64 -25.63 5.15 24.93
C GLY A 64 -26.12 5.77 23.63
N ILE A 65 -26.64 7.00 23.70
CA ILE A 65 -27.03 7.80 22.53
C ILE A 65 -25.83 8.03 21.60
N ALA A 66 -24.64 8.39 22.12
CA ALA A 66 -23.46 8.58 21.29
C ALA A 66 -23.08 7.32 20.50
N LEU A 67 -23.04 6.15 21.16
CA LEU A 67 -22.70 4.88 20.52
C LEU A 67 -23.75 4.45 19.50
N ILE A 68 -25.03 4.63 19.81
CA ILE A 68 -26.13 4.36 18.88
C ILE A 68 -26.01 5.21 17.62
N TYR A 69 -25.84 6.53 17.76
CA TYR A 69 -25.66 7.42 16.61
C TYR A 69 -24.35 7.17 15.86
N PHE A 70 -23.27 6.77 16.54
CA PHE A 70 -22.01 6.46 15.88
C PHE A 70 -22.14 5.24 14.94
N VAL A 71 -22.76 4.16 15.40
CA VAL A 71 -23.07 2.98 14.55
C VAL A 71 -24.04 3.34 13.41
N LEU A 72 -25.08 4.13 13.69
CA LEU A 72 -26.04 4.54 12.65
C LEU A 72 -25.41 5.44 11.59
N ILE A 73 -24.53 6.38 11.97
CA ILE A 73 -23.84 7.29 11.05
C ILE A 73 -22.81 6.53 10.23
N ASP A 74 -22.09 5.59 10.84
CA ASP A 74 -21.14 4.70 10.16
C ASP A 74 -21.85 3.83 9.10
N ALA A 75 -22.93 3.14 9.47
CA ALA A 75 -23.75 2.36 8.53
C ALA A 75 -24.38 3.23 7.43
N ALA A 76 -24.87 4.44 7.75
CA ALA A 76 -25.40 5.38 6.77
C ALA A 76 -24.29 5.91 5.83
N SER A 77 -23.07 6.10 6.34
CA SER A 77 -21.91 6.52 5.55
C SER A 77 -21.47 5.41 4.60
N LEU A 78 -21.42 4.15 5.06
CA LEU A 78 -21.12 2.99 4.22
C LEU A 78 -22.13 2.85 3.06
N VAL A 79 -23.43 3.02 3.34
CA VAL A 79 -24.47 3.03 2.29
C VAL A 79 -24.31 4.25 1.35
N TYR A 80 -23.99 5.44 1.88
CA TYR A 80 -23.77 6.64 1.08
C TYR A 80 -22.59 6.50 0.11
N PHE A 81 -21.39 6.16 0.63
CA PHE A 81 -20.18 6.03 -0.16
C PHE A 81 -20.18 4.81 -1.12
N SER A 82 -21.03 3.81 -0.88
CA SER A 82 -21.30 2.71 -1.81
C SER A 82 -22.32 3.08 -2.91
N SER A 83 -23.26 4.00 -2.61
CA SER A 83 -24.37 4.34 -3.50
C SER A 83 -24.12 5.54 -4.43
N VAL A 84 -23.24 6.48 -4.07
CA VAL A 84 -22.97 7.67 -4.89
C VAL A 84 -21.98 7.32 -6.00
N ARG A 85 -22.23 7.79 -7.23
CA ARG A 85 -21.38 7.61 -8.42
C ARG A 85 -20.06 8.40 -8.39
N MET A 86 -19.37 8.40 -7.25
CA MET A 86 -17.95 8.73 -7.14
C MET A 86 -17.14 7.45 -7.45
N HIS A 87 -15.81 7.57 -7.61
CA HIS A 87 -14.95 6.39 -7.66
C HIS A 87 -15.09 5.61 -6.35
N ILE A 88 -15.38 4.30 -6.44
CA ILE A 88 -15.64 3.47 -5.27
C ILE A 88 -14.34 3.31 -4.48
N ASN A 89 -14.25 3.99 -3.34
CA ASN A 89 -13.09 3.91 -2.46
C ASN A 89 -13.18 2.66 -1.59
N VAL A 90 -12.66 1.55 -2.14
CA VAL A 90 -12.69 0.24 -1.47
C VAL A 90 -11.98 0.28 -0.10
N PRO A 91 -10.81 0.93 0.08
CA PRO A 91 -10.21 1.12 1.40
C PRO A 91 -11.14 1.82 2.41
N LEU A 92 -11.84 2.89 2.00
CA LEU A 92 -12.83 3.58 2.84
C LEU A 92 -13.98 2.65 3.24
N LEU A 93 -14.55 1.90 2.30
CA LEU A 93 -15.67 0.97 2.59
C LEU A 93 -15.23 -0.17 3.51
N VAL A 94 -14.03 -0.73 3.33
CA VAL A 94 -13.45 -1.74 4.23
C VAL A 94 -13.21 -1.16 5.63
N LEU A 95 -12.72 0.07 5.73
CA LEU A 95 -12.47 0.75 7.00
C LEU A 95 -13.77 1.03 7.77
N LEU A 96 -14.83 1.48 7.10
CA LEU A 96 -16.16 1.66 7.70
C LEU A 96 -16.75 0.30 8.13
N ALA A 97 -16.68 -0.73 7.28
CA ALA A 97 -17.16 -2.07 7.62
C ALA A 97 -16.43 -2.68 8.84
N LEU A 98 -15.14 -2.39 9.01
CA LEU A 98 -14.33 -2.82 10.16
C LEU A 98 -14.57 -1.96 11.42
N LEU A 99 -15.09 -0.73 11.27
CA LEU A 99 -15.44 0.12 12.39
C LEU A 99 -16.58 -0.50 13.23
N ILE A 100 -17.61 -1.06 12.60
CA ILE A 100 -18.77 -1.69 13.23
C ILE A 100 -18.38 -2.71 14.34
N PRO A 101 -17.59 -3.78 14.08
CA PRO A 101 -17.19 -4.74 15.11
C PRO A 101 -16.29 -4.10 16.18
N VAL A 102 -15.44 -3.12 15.84
CA VAL A 102 -14.61 -2.40 16.82
C VAL A 102 -15.47 -1.60 17.80
N ILE A 103 -16.52 -0.91 17.31
CA ILE A 103 -17.50 -0.21 18.15
C ILE A 103 -18.25 -1.20 19.05
N TYR A 104 -18.65 -2.35 18.50
CA TYR A 104 -19.37 -3.39 19.23
C TYR A 104 -18.55 -3.95 20.40
N PHE A 105 -17.29 -4.35 20.18
CA PHE A 105 -16.39 -4.78 21.25
C PHE A 105 -16.10 -3.68 22.27
N TYR A 106 -15.86 -2.44 21.82
CA TYR A 106 -15.68 -1.29 22.71
C TYR A 106 -16.92 -1.05 23.60
N SER A 107 -18.12 -1.13 23.02
CA SER A 107 -19.38 -0.93 23.75
C SER A 107 -19.57 -2.00 24.83
N ILE A 108 -19.32 -3.28 24.54
CA ILE A 108 -19.42 -4.36 25.54
C ILE A 108 -18.41 -4.13 26.68
N TYR A 109 -17.17 -3.76 26.36
CA TYR A 109 -16.13 -3.50 27.35
C TYR A 109 -16.43 -2.29 28.25
N ASP A 110 -16.86 -1.16 27.67
CA ASP A 110 -17.21 0.03 28.46
C ASP A 110 -18.48 -0.18 29.29
N VAL A 111 -19.45 -1.00 28.84
CA VAL A 111 -20.62 -1.38 29.66
C VAL A 111 -20.23 -2.28 30.82
N LEU A 112 -19.32 -3.24 30.64
CA LEU A 112 -18.79 -4.06 31.74
C LEU A 112 -18.14 -3.18 32.81
N GLN A 113 -17.18 -2.33 32.41
CA GLN A 113 -16.50 -1.41 33.34
C GLN A 113 -17.45 -0.40 33.99
N SER A 114 -18.41 0.16 33.22
CA SER A 114 -19.40 1.09 33.76
C SER A 114 -20.35 0.39 34.73
N THR A 115 -20.69 -0.89 34.53
CA THR A 115 -21.54 -1.65 35.47
C THR A 115 -20.82 -1.87 36.80
N ASP A 116 -19.52 -2.20 36.78
CA ASP A 116 -18.72 -2.33 38.00
C ASP A 116 -18.53 -0.97 38.70
N TYR A 117 -18.22 0.10 37.95
CA TYR A 117 -18.12 1.45 38.51
C TYR A 117 -19.43 1.91 39.18
N TRP A 118 -20.59 1.65 38.57
CA TRP A 118 -21.90 1.98 39.15
C TRP A 118 -22.26 1.15 40.38
N ASN A 119 -21.90 -0.13 40.41
CA ASN A 119 -22.12 -0.98 41.59
C ASN A 119 -21.11 -0.66 42.72
N ALA A 120 -19.87 -0.27 42.42
CA ALA A 120 -18.87 0.17 43.41
C ALA A 120 -19.19 1.55 44.00
N ARG A 121 -19.64 2.52 43.18
CA ARG A 121 -20.04 3.86 43.65
C ARG A 121 -21.24 3.84 44.62
N ARG A 122 -21.90 2.69 44.78
CA ARG A 122 -22.99 2.47 45.73
C ARG A 122 -22.50 2.14 47.15
N SER A 123 -21.31 1.55 47.33
CA SER A 123 -20.81 1.10 48.64
C SER A 123 -20.14 2.20 49.46
N GLY A 124 -20.56 3.46 49.27
CA GLY A 124 -20.04 4.63 49.96
C GLY A 124 -19.05 5.47 49.14
N ILE A 125 -18.69 6.63 49.70
CA ILE A 125 -17.78 7.65 49.15
C ILE A 125 -18.34 8.46 47.94
N ALA A 126 -18.17 9.79 48.01
CA ALA A 126 -18.38 10.77 46.93
C ALA A 126 -19.81 10.88 46.31
N ARG A 127 -20.78 11.30 47.13
CA ARG A 127 -21.92 12.12 46.67
C ARG A 127 -21.40 13.52 46.28
N THR A 128 -20.89 13.67 45.05
CA THR A 128 -20.52 14.99 44.51
C THR A 128 -21.80 15.78 44.27
N GLN A 129 -22.10 16.77 45.11
CA GLN A 129 -23.11 17.77 44.79
C GLN A 129 -22.67 18.52 43.51
N ARG A 130 -23.61 18.77 42.60
CA ARG A 130 -23.39 19.49 41.34
C ARG A 130 -24.31 20.69 41.30
N THR A 131 -23.81 21.80 40.78
CA THR A 131 -24.61 23.02 40.62
C THR A 131 -25.74 22.79 39.60
N PRO A 132 -26.89 23.48 39.72
CA PRO A 132 -28.01 23.32 38.76
C PRO A 132 -27.57 23.61 37.32
N VAL A 133 -26.67 24.61 37.14
CA VAL A 133 -26.02 24.94 35.87
C VAL A 133 -25.35 23.71 35.23
N GLN A 134 -24.57 22.93 35.98
CA GLN A 134 -23.90 21.72 35.44
C GLN A 134 -24.88 20.62 35.00
N ASN A 135 -26.09 20.59 35.56
CA ASN A 135 -27.14 19.67 35.12
C ASN A 135 -27.83 20.18 33.85
N LEU A 136 -28.07 21.49 33.74
CA LEU A 136 -28.60 22.13 32.52
C LEU A 136 -27.68 21.91 31.31
N TRP A 137 -26.37 22.17 31.45
CA TRP A 137 -25.39 21.92 30.38
C TRP A 137 -25.34 20.44 29.93
N ARG A 138 -25.63 19.50 30.84
CA ARG A 138 -25.77 18.08 30.48
C ARG A 138 -27.06 17.79 29.70
N GLY A 139 -28.18 18.38 30.09
CA GLY A 139 -29.44 18.26 29.35
C GLY A 139 -29.34 18.84 27.94
N LEU A 140 -28.78 20.04 27.81
CA LEU A 140 -28.51 20.70 26.52
C LEU A 140 -27.53 19.88 25.68
N GLY A 141 -26.49 19.29 26.28
CA GLY A 141 -25.56 18.39 25.60
C GLY A 141 -26.25 17.16 24.99
N LEU A 142 -27.18 16.52 25.73
CA LEU A 142 -27.96 15.40 25.19
C LEU A 142 -28.85 15.84 24.01
N GLY A 143 -29.51 16.99 24.12
CA GLY A 143 -30.31 17.56 23.03
C GLY A 143 -29.47 17.84 21.78
N ALA A 144 -28.29 18.45 21.96
CA ALA A 144 -27.36 18.73 20.86
C ALA A 144 -26.83 17.44 20.20
N GLN A 145 -26.58 16.38 20.96
CA GLN A 145 -26.22 15.07 20.40
C GLN A 145 -27.33 14.46 19.54
N LEU A 146 -28.59 14.56 19.98
CA LEU A 146 -29.75 14.07 19.22
C LEU A 146 -29.96 14.88 17.93
N ILE A 147 -29.91 16.21 18.01
CA ILE A 147 -30.09 17.11 16.87
C ILE A 147 -28.95 16.93 15.85
N GLY A 148 -27.69 16.96 16.31
CA GLY A 148 -26.52 16.81 15.44
C GLY A 148 -26.45 15.43 14.78
N GLY A 149 -26.67 14.36 15.54
CA GLY A 149 -26.70 13.00 15.00
C GLY A 149 -27.85 12.78 14.02
N GLY A 150 -29.06 13.28 14.34
CA GLY A 150 -30.22 13.21 13.45
C GLY A 150 -30.02 14.00 12.16
N LEU A 151 -29.40 15.19 12.23
CA LEU A 151 -29.08 16.01 11.07
C LEU A 151 -28.08 15.31 10.13
N ILE A 152 -27.02 14.70 10.68
CA ILE A 152 -26.04 13.95 9.87
C ILE A 152 -26.70 12.77 9.16
N LEU A 153 -27.53 11.99 9.87
CA LEU A 153 -28.28 10.88 9.26
C LEU A 153 -29.26 11.36 8.17
N PHE A 154 -29.96 12.47 8.41
CA PHE A 154 -30.86 13.08 7.43
C PHE A 154 -30.10 13.51 6.17
N LEU A 155 -28.95 14.18 6.31
CA LEU A 155 -28.12 14.63 5.18
C LEU A 155 -27.56 13.44 4.37
N LEU A 156 -27.00 12.43 5.03
CA LEU A 156 -26.50 11.21 4.37
C LEU A 156 -27.61 10.43 3.67
N ARG A 157 -28.85 10.44 4.20
CA ARG A 157 -29.99 9.72 3.61
C ARG A 157 -30.68 10.49 2.48
N GLN A 158 -30.76 11.81 2.55
CA GLN A 158 -31.38 12.66 1.52
C GLN A 158 -30.46 12.94 0.32
N GLN A 159 -29.14 12.75 0.48
CA GLN A 159 -28.13 12.92 -0.57
C GLN A 159 -28.25 14.25 -1.36
N PRO A 160 -28.44 15.42 -0.71
CA PRO A 160 -28.67 16.68 -1.43
C PRO A 160 -27.45 17.06 -2.28
N ALA A 161 -27.67 17.59 -3.49
CA ALA A 161 -26.62 17.80 -4.48
C ALA A 161 -25.45 18.67 -4.00
N TRP A 162 -25.69 19.64 -3.12
CA TRP A 162 -24.61 20.45 -2.52
C TRP A 162 -23.65 19.62 -1.66
N LEU A 163 -24.11 18.54 -1.04
CA LEU A 163 -23.30 17.68 -0.17
C LEU A 163 -22.35 16.81 -1.00
N SER A 164 -22.78 16.28 -2.14
CA SER A 164 -21.91 15.50 -3.03
C SER A 164 -20.87 16.37 -3.74
N SER A 165 -21.21 17.60 -4.14
CA SER A 165 -20.22 18.60 -4.57
C SER A 165 -19.24 18.94 -3.44
N PHE A 166 -19.74 19.27 -2.23
CA PHE A 166 -18.88 19.59 -1.09
C PHE A 166 -17.91 18.45 -0.74
N ILE A 167 -18.37 17.20 -0.76
CA ILE A 167 -17.54 16.03 -0.50
C ILE A 167 -16.50 15.82 -1.62
N ARG A 168 -16.84 16.06 -2.88
CA ARG A 168 -15.89 15.99 -4.00
C ARG A 168 -14.80 17.06 -3.90
N ASP A 169 -15.19 18.31 -3.70
CA ASP A 169 -14.30 19.46 -3.93
C ASP A 169 -13.59 19.91 -2.63
N TYR A 170 -14.18 19.64 -1.46
CA TYR A 170 -13.72 20.20 -0.17
C TYR A 170 -13.49 19.18 0.96
N ALA A 171 -13.76 17.88 0.78
CA ALA A 171 -13.55 16.89 1.86
C ALA A 171 -12.09 16.83 2.35
N GLY A 172 -11.12 16.75 1.43
CA GLY A 172 -9.69 16.70 1.78
C GLY A 172 -9.24 17.94 2.56
N TYR A 173 -9.62 19.13 2.09
CA TYR A 173 -9.37 20.40 2.79
C TYR A 173 -10.02 20.44 4.18
N THR A 174 -11.25 19.91 4.32
CA THR A 174 -11.97 19.83 5.59
C THR A 174 -11.26 18.89 6.57
N VAL A 175 -10.77 17.73 6.11
CA VAL A 175 -9.97 16.81 6.92
C VAL A 175 -8.67 17.46 7.38
N ALA A 176 -7.96 18.17 6.50
CA ALA A 176 -6.73 18.89 6.87
C ALA A 176 -7.00 19.96 7.95
N VAL A 177 -8.08 20.74 7.84
CA VAL A 177 -8.48 21.73 8.87
C VAL A 177 -8.82 21.04 10.20
N ILE A 178 -9.50 19.90 10.18
CA ILE A 178 -9.78 19.10 11.39
C ILE A 178 -8.48 18.61 12.05
N PHE A 179 -7.49 18.17 11.28
CA PHE A 179 -6.20 17.74 11.80
C PHE A 179 -5.37 18.91 12.37
N LEU A 180 -5.38 20.09 11.74
CA LEU A 180 -4.76 21.31 12.30
C LEU A 180 -5.45 21.75 13.60
N ALA A 181 -6.78 21.70 13.66
CA ALA A 181 -7.54 21.98 14.87
C ALA A 181 -7.22 20.97 15.99
N ALA A 182 -7.07 19.68 15.66
CA ALA A 182 -6.65 18.66 16.61
C ALA A 182 -5.22 18.91 17.14
N ALA A 183 -4.27 19.28 16.27
CA ALA A 183 -2.90 19.65 16.67
C ALA A 183 -2.88 20.88 17.60
N ALA A 184 -3.67 21.91 17.30
CA ALA A 184 -3.83 23.10 18.14
C ALA A 184 -4.47 22.77 19.50
N LEU A 185 -5.49 21.90 19.54
CA LEU A 185 -6.12 21.45 20.79
C LEU A 185 -5.20 20.57 21.64
N LEU A 186 -4.38 19.71 21.01
CA LEU A 186 -3.39 18.88 21.71
C LEU A 186 -2.29 19.74 22.35
N THR A 187 -1.71 20.69 21.60
CA THR A 187 -0.66 21.60 22.09
C THR A 187 -1.16 22.57 23.15
N ALA A 188 -2.30 23.24 22.94
CA ALA A 188 -2.92 24.11 23.94
C ALA A 188 -3.35 23.34 25.20
N GLY A 189 -3.90 22.13 25.01
CA GLY A 189 -4.28 21.22 26.08
C GLY A 189 -3.12 20.61 26.87
N GLU A 190 -1.88 20.67 26.33
CA GLU A 190 -0.64 20.34 27.04
C GLU A 190 -0.02 21.56 27.71
N SER A 191 -0.01 22.72 27.05
CA SER A 191 0.51 23.99 27.60
C SER A 191 -0.13 24.35 28.96
N ARG A 192 -1.43 24.10 29.11
CA ARG A 192 -2.19 24.34 30.34
C ARG A 192 -1.92 23.32 31.48
N ARG A 193 -1.03 22.33 31.32
CA ARG A 193 -0.80 21.26 32.33
C ARG A 193 0.48 21.46 33.13
N LYS A 194 0.37 21.43 34.47
CA LYS A 194 1.52 21.43 35.40
C LYS A 194 2.49 20.24 35.18
N PHE A 195 1.99 19.13 34.64
CA PHE A 195 2.78 17.96 34.23
C PHE A 195 2.50 17.63 32.76
N LYS A 196 3.54 17.69 31.92
CA LYS A 196 3.50 17.22 30.52
C LYS A 196 3.48 15.69 30.49
N ARG A 197 2.90 15.11 29.44
CA ARG A 197 2.95 13.66 29.15
C ARG A 197 3.68 13.48 27.83
N THR A 198 4.65 12.57 27.78
CA THR A 198 5.43 12.30 26.56
C THR A 198 4.57 11.64 25.48
N GLY A 199 4.72 12.06 24.23
CA GLY A 199 3.93 11.57 23.09
C GLY A 199 2.69 12.41 22.81
N ARG A 200 2.57 13.61 23.40
CA ARG A 200 1.50 14.58 23.08
C ARG A 200 1.94 15.59 22.04
N LEU A 201 3.18 16.06 22.14
CA LEU A 201 3.74 17.02 21.21
C LEU A 201 4.07 16.32 19.89
N THR A 202 4.57 15.07 19.92
CA THR A 202 4.71 14.25 18.70
C THR A 202 3.37 13.97 18.02
N ALA A 203 2.32 13.65 18.78
CA ALA A 203 0.98 13.45 18.21
C ALA A 203 0.46 14.72 17.52
N ALA A 204 0.69 15.90 18.11
CA ALA A 204 0.34 17.16 17.47
C ALA A 204 1.20 17.49 16.24
N LEU A 205 2.50 17.18 16.26
CA LEU A 205 3.39 17.33 15.10
C LEU A 205 3.02 16.39 13.95
N LEU A 206 2.69 15.13 14.24
CA LEU A 206 2.15 14.18 13.27
C LEU A 206 0.86 14.73 12.66
N ALA A 207 -0.09 15.18 13.48
CA ALA A 207 -1.36 15.72 12.99
C ALA A 207 -1.17 16.95 12.09
N ALA A 208 -0.30 17.88 12.49
CA ALA A 208 0.03 19.06 11.70
C ALA A 208 0.76 18.70 10.39
N GLY A 209 1.75 17.80 10.44
CA GLY A 209 2.48 17.34 9.26
C GLY A 209 1.57 16.64 8.25
N VAL A 210 0.68 15.76 8.72
CA VAL A 210 -0.34 15.08 7.90
C VAL A 210 -1.29 16.07 7.25
N ALA A 211 -1.74 17.10 7.96
CA ALA A 211 -2.58 18.15 7.37
C ALA A 211 -1.83 18.98 6.31
N VAL A 212 -0.56 19.30 6.54
CA VAL A 212 0.27 20.04 5.58
C VAL A 212 0.54 19.19 4.32
N LEU A 213 0.89 17.91 4.46
CA LEU A 213 1.06 17.00 3.33
C LEU A 213 -0.24 16.83 2.54
N LEU A 214 -1.38 16.66 3.21
CA LEU A 214 -2.68 16.58 2.55
C LEU A 214 -3.05 17.88 1.79
N ILE A 215 -2.70 19.05 2.34
CA ILE A 215 -2.88 20.33 1.62
C ILE A 215 -1.93 20.43 0.42
N LEU A 216 -0.72 19.86 0.49
CA LEU A 216 0.23 19.84 -0.61
C LEU A 216 -0.21 18.89 -1.74
N ASP A 217 -0.71 17.68 -1.43
CA ASP A 217 -1.38 16.79 -2.40
C ASP A 217 -2.45 17.58 -3.19
N LEU A 218 -3.40 18.18 -2.46
CA LEU A 218 -4.55 18.90 -3.02
C LEU A 218 -4.22 20.22 -3.75
N ARG A 219 -3.01 20.77 -3.55
CA ARG A 219 -2.57 22.04 -4.15
C ARG A 219 -1.60 21.88 -5.32
N LEU A 220 -0.77 20.85 -5.29
CA LEU A 220 0.32 20.64 -6.25
C LEU A 220 0.08 19.45 -7.17
N ASN A 221 -0.96 18.64 -6.90
CA ASN A 221 -1.25 17.39 -7.63
C ASN A 221 -0.03 16.47 -7.72
N ARG A 222 0.64 16.29 -6.57
CA ARG A 222 1.81 15.43 -6.33
C ARG A 222 1.51 14.51 -5.15
N ASP A 223 2.07 13.32 -5.14
CA ASP A 223 1.91 12.34 -4.04
C ASP A 223 2.78 12.68 -2.81
N ALA A 224 2.67 13.90 -2.30
CA ALA A 224 3.43 14.36 -1.14
C ALA A 224 3.12 13.52 0.11
N MET A 225 1.90 12.98 0.20
CA MET A 225 1.47 12.07 1.27
C MET A 225 2.31 10.77 1.34
N LEU A 226 2.90 10.30 0.23
CA LEU A 226 3.82 9.14 0.22
C LEU A 226 5.12 9.40 1.01
N LEU A 227 5.48 10.65 1.28
CA LEU A 227 6.62 10.98 2.14
C LEU A 227 6.49 10.37 3.54
N LEU A 228 5.27 10.11 4.02
CA LEU A 228 5.05 9.40 5.30
C LEU A 228 5.66 7.99 5.30
N LEU A 229 5.64 7.27 4.17
CA LEU A 229 6.26 5.93 4.07
C LEU A 229 7.80 5.99 4.10
N ARG A 230 8.41 7.06 3.57
CA ARG A 230 9.88 7.24 3.60
C ARG A 230 10.38 7.81 4.93
N TRP A 231 9.61 8.69 5.56
CA TRP A 231 10.05 9.47 6.73
C TRP A 231 9.42 9.05 8.07
N TRP A 232 8.67 7.93 8.14
CA TRP A 232 8.13 7.42 9.41
C TRP A 232 9.14 7.29 10.58
N PRO A 233 10.45 6.99 10.37
CA PRO A 233 11.40 6.92 11.49
C PRO A 233 11.57 8.25 12.24
N VAL A 234 11.30 9.39 11.58
CA VAL A 234 11.31 10.72 12.22
C VAL A 234 10.34 10.79 13.39
N LEU A 235 9.23 10.06 13.37
CA LEU A 235 8.28 10.00 14.50
C LEU A 235 8.93 9.37 15.74
N LEU A 236 9.77 8.36 15.59
CA LEU A 236 10.52 7.75 16.70
C LEU A 236 11.58 8.72 17.24
N ILE A 237 12.29 9.43 16.35
CA ILE A 237 13.28 10.45 16.71
C ILE A 237 12.61 11.57 17.50
N LEU A 238 11.49 12.11 17.01
CA LEU A 238 10.69 13.14 17.69
C LEU A 238 10.18 12.65 19.06
N LEU A 239 9.81 11.37 19.19
CA LEU A 239 9.35 10.80 20.47
C LEU A 239 10.48 10.70 21.49
N GLY A 240 11.69 10.31 21.05
CA GLY A 240 12.91 10.35 21.86
C GLY A 240 13.26 11.78 22.31
N VAL A 241 13.20 12.74 21.39
CA VAL A 241 13.44 14.17 21.69
C VAL A 241 12.41 14.71 22.69
N GLU A 242 11.11 14.42 22.53
CA GLU A 242 10.08 14.83 23.50
C GLU A 242 10.31 14.19 24.88
N ALA A 243 10.73 12.92 24.93
CA ALA A 243 11.08 12.22 26.17
C ALA A 243 12.24 12.91 26.90
N ILE A 244 13.34 13.19 26.20
CA ILE A 244 14.54 13.86 26.75
C ILE A 244 14.17 15.25 27.27
N ILE A 245 13.44 16.05 26.48
CA ILE A 245 12.99 17.40 26.87
C ILE A 245 12.13 17.34 28.14
N ASN A 246 11.22 16.38 28.26
CA ASN A 246 10.38 16.23 29.45
C ASN A 246 11.18 15.77 30.68
N ILE A 247 12.17 14.87 30.53
CA ILE A 247 13.07 14.45 31.62
C ILE A 247 13.89 15.65 32.14
N LEU A 248 14.51 16.43 31.24
CA LEU A 248 15.30 17.61 31.60
C LEU A 248 14.45 18.67 32.32
N ARG A 249 13.22 18.92 31.84
CA ARG A 249 12.26 19.85 32.48
C ARG A 249 11.83 19.41 33.88
N VAL A 250 11.71 18.10 34.13
CA VAL A 250 11.38 17.55 35.46
C VAL A 250 12.59 17.69 36.40
N ARG A 251 13.80 17.35 35.95
CA ARG A 251 15.03 17.47 36.75
C ARG A 251 15.28 18.91 37.20
N ARG A 252 15.11 19.90 36.31
CA ARG A 252 15.29 21.33 36.60
C ARG A 252 14.25 21.93 37.57
N LYS A 253 13.20 21.20 37.94
CA LYS A 253 12.17 21.62 38.93
C LYS A 253 12.28 20.93 40.28
N ARG A 254 13.27 20.05 40.50
CA ARG A 254 13.35 19.23 41.71
C ARG A 254 14.79 19.10 42.21
N ASN A 255 15.18 19.99 43.12
CA ASN A 255 16.50 20.00 43.80
C ASN A 255 16.63 18.86 44.85
N GLY A 256 16.12 17.65 44.55
CA GLY A 256 16.13 16.53 45.49
C GLY A 256 15.51 15.24 44.94
N THR A 257 16.26 14.16 45.11
CA THR A 257 15.79 12.77 45.33
C THR A 257 14.44 12.38 44.69
N GLY A 258 14.52 11.88 43.45
CA GLY A 258 13.49 10.99 42.91
C GLY A 258 13.28 11.15 41.40
N ILE A 259 13.64 10.11 40.64
CA ILE A 259 13.39 9.99 39.20
C ILE A 259 11.88 10.09 38.95
N GLY A 260 11.45 11.18 38.32
CA GLY A 260 10.05 11.37 37.94
C GLY A 260 9.69 10.42 36.81
N ARG A 261 8.93 9.34 37.11
CA ARG A 261 8.48 8.35 36.11
C ARG A 261 7.79 9.06 34.94
N VAL A 262 8.37 8.95 33.75
CA VAL A 262 7.83 9.51 32.52
C VAL A 262 6.47 8.88 32.23
N ARG A 263 5.43 9.71 32.16
CA ARG A 263 4.07 9.28 31.81
C ARG A 263 3.85 9.50 30.33
N PHE A 264 4.02 8.44 29.53
CA PHE A 264 3.66 8.42 28.12
C PHE A 264 2.14 8.50 27.95
N ASP A 265 1.67 9.21 26.91
CA ASP A 265 0.25 9.31 26.56
C ASP A 265 -0.09 8.47 25.33
N LEU A 266 0.27 7.18 25.35
CA LEU A 266 0.11 6.26 24.21
C LEU A 266 -1.30 6.32 23.59
N LYS A 267 -2.35 6.53 24.40
CA LYS A 267 -3.73 6.67 23.90
C LYS A 267 -3.93 7.85 22.95
N GLY A 268 -3.22 8.96 23.15
CA GLY A 268 -3.25 10.09 22.22
C GLY A 268 -2.45 9.80 20.96
N MET A 269 -1.20 9.38 21.13
CA MET A 269 -0.28 9.06 20.04
C MET A 269 -0.83 7.99 19.08
N LEU A 270 -1.36 6.89 19.63
CA LEU A 270 -1.92 5.78 18.86
C LEU A 270 -3.24 6.16 18.16
N LEU A 271 -4.09 6.98 18.79
CA LEU A 271 -5.31 7.48 18.15
C LEU A 271 -4.99 8.39 16.97
N THR A 272 -4.01 9.29 17.11
CA THR A 272 -3.58 10.14 16.00
C THR A 272 -2.87 9.33 14.92
N LEU A 273 -2.03 8.36 15.27
CA LEU A 273 -1.38 7.45 14.32
C LEU A 273 -2.39 6.66 13.49
N ILE A 274 -3.41 6.08 14.13
CA ILE A 274 -4.51 5.38 13.43
C ILE A 274 -5.24 6.36 12.51
N ALA A 275 -5.65 7.54 12.99
CA ALA A 275 -6.34 8.53 12.17
C ALA A 275 -5.52 8.97 10.95
N SER A 276 -4.21 9.18 11.12
CA SER A 276 -3.28 9.50 10.03
C SER A 276 -3.15 8.34 9.02
N ALA A 277 -3.09 7.10 9.48
CA ALA A 277 -3.07 5.91 8.61
C ALA A 277 -4.41 5.72 7.88
N SER A 278 -5.55 6.02 8.51
CA SER A 278 -6.86 6.03 7.87
C SER A 278 -6.92 7.06 6.74
N VAL A 279 -6.50 8.30 7.01
CA VAL A 279 -6.46 9.36 5.98
C VAL A 279 -5.54 8.94 4.83
N PHE A 280 -4.32 8.45 5.12
CA PHE A 280 -3.39 7.93 4.12
C PHE A 280 -4.03 6.86 3.22
N ALA A 281 -4.64 5.83 3.82
CA ALA A 281 -5.24 4.71 3.08
C ALA A 281 -6.45 5.11 2.22
N ILE A 282 -7.17 6.16 2.61
CA ILE A 282 -8.30 6.72 1.86
C ILE A 282 -7.80 7.59 0.70
N THR A 283 -6.76 8.41 0.90
CA THR A 283 -6.29 9.37 -0.11
C THR A 283 -5.37 8.73 -1.16
N GLN A 284 -4.52 7.79 -0.77
CA GLN A 284 -3.53 7.15 -1.64
C GLN A 284 -4.00 5.74 -2.10
N GLN A 285 -5.28 5.66 -2.52
CA GLN A 285 -5.96 4.41 -2.88
C GLN A 285 -5.27 3.64 -4.01
N ASP A 286 -4.94 4.31 -5.11
CA ASP A 286 -4.46 3.64 -6.34
C ASP A 286 -3.11 2.96 -6.15
N HIS A 287 -2.26 3.50 -5.27
CA HIS A 287 -0.99 2.88 -4.87
C HIS A 287 -1.24 1.56 -4.12
N TYR A 288 -2.22 1.51 -3.20
CA TYR A 288 -2.56 0.27 -2.50
C TYR A 288 -3.23 -0.75 -3.42
N VAL A 289 -4.05 -0.32 -4.40
CA VAL A 289 -4.64 -1.25 -5.39
C VAL A 289 -3.55 -1.94 -6.21
N GLN A 290 -2.48 -1.24 -6.58
CA GLN A 290 -1.34 -1.84 -7.29
C GLN A 290 -0.53 -2.80 -6.40
N LEU A 291 -0.28 -2.44 -5.13
CA LEU A 291 0.39 -3.31 -4.17
C LEU A 291 -0.43 -4.58 -3.87
N TRP A 292 -1.74 -4.44 -3.64
CA TRP A 292 -2.63 -5.57 -3.42
C TRP A 292 -2.75 -6.45 -4.67
N LYS A 293 -2.84 -5.88 -5.88
CA LYS A 293 -2.75 -6.63 -7.14
C LYS A 293 -1.52 -7.54 -7.15
N LYS A 294 -0.31 -6.97 -6.97
CA LYS A 294 0.96 -7.74 -6.95
C LYS A 294 0.93 -8.87 -5.92
N VAL A 295 0.60 -8.56 -4.67
CA VAL A 295 0.54 -9.55 -3.57
C VAL A 295 -0.54 -10.62 -3.81
N SER A 296 -1.67 -10.26 -4.42
CA SER A 296 -2.76 -11.21 -4.74
C SER A 296 -2.41 -12.13 -5.92
N LEU A 297 -1.70 -11.64 -6.94
CA LEU A 297 -1.17 -12.46 -8.04
C LEU A 297 -0.16 -13.48 -7.51
N ASP A 298 0.78 -13.03 -6.67
CA ASP A 298 1.78 -13.88 -6.04
C ASP A 298 1.13 -14.96 -5.13
N LEU A 299 0.21 -14.56 -4.24
CA LEU A 299 -0.53 -15.49 -3.37
C LEU A 299 -1.44 -16.47 -4.13
N THR A 300 -2.05 -16.05 -5.24
CA THR A 300 -2.88 -16.96 -6.05
C THR A 300 -2.01 -17.93 -6.83
N ALA A 301 -1.00 -17.44 -7.56
CA ALA A 301 -0.07 -18.27 -8.31
C ALA A 301 0.65 -19.31 -7.42
N ALA A 302 1.12 -18.91 -6.23
CA ALA A 302 1.75 -19.81 -5.26
C ALA A 302 0.79 -20.84 -4.63
N SER A 303 -0.53 -20.73 -4.87
CA SER A 303 -1.56 -21.62 -4.34
C SER A 303 -2.23 -22.52 -5.41
N MET A 304 -1.94 -22.27 -6.69
CA MET A 304 -2.47 -22.95 -7.86
C MET A 304 -1.43 -23.92 -8.43
N GLU A 305 -1.87 -25.02 -9.01
CA GLU A 305 -1.01 -25.89 -9.82
C GLU A 305 -1.28 -25.64 -11.31
N PHE A 306 -0.27 -25.86 -12.15
CA PHE A 306 -0.35 -25.60 -13.59
C PHE A 306 0.02 -26.85 -14.37
N SER A 307 -0.72 -27.13 -15.44
CA SER A 307 -0.42 -28.22 -16.37
C SER A 307 0.70 -27.81 -17.33
N GLU A 308 1.55 -28.76 -17.70
CA GLU A 308 2.55 -28.61 -18.75
C GLU A 308 1.96 -28.91 -20.15
N GLU A 309 2.78 -28.91 -21.21
CA GLU A 309 2.35 -29.30 -22.57
C GLU A 309 2.42 -30.81 -22.81
N THR A 310 2.00 -31.57 -21.80
CA THR A 310 2.01 -33.04 -21.73
C THR A 310 0.58 -33.60 -21.64
N GLY A 311 0.46 -34.93 -21.76
CA GLY A 311 -0.82 -35.62 -21.63
C GLY A 311 -1.75 -35.44 -22.84
N TYR A 312 -3.04 -35.23 -22.57
CA TYR A 312 -4.06 -35.07 -23.60
C TYR A 312 -4.08 -33.63 -24.13
N ALA A 313 -4.19 -33.46 -25.45
CA ALA A 313 -4.26 -32.14 -26.06
C ALA A 313 -5.30 -32.06 -27.19
N VAL A 314 -6.12 -31.02 -27.17
CA VAL A 314 -7.19 -30.78 -28.17
C VAL A 314 -7.19 -29.34 -28.66
N THR A 315 -7.22 -29.15 -29.98
CA THR A 315 -7.46 -27.84 -30.60
C THR A 315 -8.96 -27.62 -30.67
N LYS A 316 -9.45 -26.51 -30.12
CA LYS A 316 -10.87 -26.14 -30.15
C LYS A 316 -11.18 -25.39 -31.45
N PRO A 317 -12.45 -25.36 -31.92
CA PRO A 317 -12.82 -24.63 -33.14
C PRO A 317 -12.48 -23.13 -33.00
N PRO A 318 -12.05 -22.47 -34.10
CA PRO A 318 -11.72 -21.05 -34.07
C PRO A 318 -12.98 -20.21 -33.76
N LEU A 319 -12.83 -19.20 -32.91
CA LEU A 319 -13.87 -18.22 -32.63
C LEU A 319 -13.64 -17.00 -33.51
N GLU A 320 -14.56 -16.74 -34.43
CA GLU A 320 -14.57 -15.50 -35.23
C GLU A 320 -15.52 -14.48 -34.62
N ILE A 321 -14.98 -13.32 -34.22
CA ILE A 321 -15.71 -12.31 -33.47
C ILE A 321 -15.79 -11.03 -34.29
N SER A 322 -17.00 -10.72 -34.77
CA SER A 322 -17.32 -9.42 -35.35
C SER A 322 -17.22 -8.32 -34.29
N LEU A 323 -16.53 -7.22 -34.61
CA LEU A 323 -16.39 -6.05 -33.74
C LEU A 323 -17.45 -4.99 -34.09
N PRO A 324 -18.43 -4.69 -33.20
CA PRO A 324 -19.25 -3.49 -33.30
C PRO A 324 -18.40 -2.22 -33.47
N SER A 325 -18.96 -1.18 -34.11
CA SER A 325 -18.29 0.12 -34.27
C SER A 325 -18.02 0.83 -32.93
N GLU A 326 -18.73 0.45 -31.88
CA GLU A 326 -18.58 0.99 -30.52
C GLU A 326 -17.48 0.28 -29.70
N THR A 327 -17.03 -0.91 -30.11
CA THR A 327 -16.01 -1.67 -29.38
C THR A 327 -14.63 -1.05 -29.61
N ARG A 328 -14.08 -0.46 -28.53
CA ARG A 328 -12.76 0.22 -28.54
C ARG A 328 -11.70 -0.48 -27.69
N LYS A 329 -12.09 -1.47 -26.88
CA LYS A 329 -11.18 -2.19 -25.99
C LYS A 329 -11.32 -3.70 -26.17
N LEU A 330 -10.20 -4.41 -26.18
CA LEU A 330 -10.12 -5.86 -26.02
C LEU A 330 -9.47 -6.17 -24.67
N SER A 331 -10.14 -6.99 -23.85
CA SER A 331 -9.62 -7.49 -22.58
C SER A 331 -9.52 -9.01 -22.64
N VAL A 332 -8.33 -9.55 -22.39
CA VAL A 332 -8.02 -10.98 -22.40
C VAL A 332 -7.63 -11.40 -21.00
N ASP A 333 -8.28 -12.42 -20.45
CA ASP A 333 -8.11 -12.90 -19.08
C ASP A 333 -7.85 -14.41 -19.09
N GLY A 334 -6.57 -14.76 -19.08
CA GLY A 334 -6.05 -16.13 -19.04
C GLY A 334 -5.68 -16.59 -17.62
N ILE A 335 -5.48 -17.89 -17.47
CA ILE A 335 -5.11 -18.51 -16.18
C ILE A 335 -3.76 -19.21 -16.32
N ASN A 336 -3.70 -20.22 -17.19
CA ASN A 336 -2.49 -20.97 -17.51
C ASN A 336 -2.37 -21.14 -19.02
N GLY A 337 -1.28 -20.68 -19.64
CA GLY A 337 -1.03 -20.85 -21.07
C GLY A 337 -0.39 -19.65 -21.75
N ASN A 338 0.26 -19.90 -22.88
CA ASN A 338 0.93 -18.87 -23.66
C ASN A 338 -0.10 -18.11 -24.50
N ILE A 339 -0.06 -16.78 -24.49
CA ILE A 339 -0.96 -15.92 -25.27
C ILE A 339 -0.15 -15.20 -26.34
N THR A 340 -0.40 -15.53 -27.61
CA THR A 340 0.13 -14.81 -28.76
C THR A 340 -0.90 -13.83 -29.28
N ILE A 341 -0.49 -12.61 -29.59
CA ILE A 341 -1.32 -11.56 -30.19
C ILE A 341 -0.61 -11.00 -31.41
N SER A 342 -1.27 -11.06 -32.56
CA SER A 342 -0.83 -10.46 -33.83
C SER A 342 -1.87 -9.46 -34.33
N ARG A 343 -1.44 -8.53 -35.21
CA ARG A 343 -2.35 -7.87 -36.15
C ARG A 343 -2.11 -8.38 -37.56
N GLU A 344 -3.17 -8.73 -38.26
CA GLU A 344 -3.11 -9.29 -39.62
C GLU A 344 -4.25 -8.74 -40.51
N ALA A 345 -4.25 -9.12 -41.78
CA ALA A 345 -5.17 -8.64 -42.82
C ALA A 345 -6.60 -9.22 -42.72
N VAL A 346 -7.09 -9.46 -41.51
CA VAL A 346 -8.43 -10.01 -41.23
C VAL A 346 -9.47 -8.90 -40.98
N PHE A 347 -10.76 -9.23 -41.11
CA PHE A 347 -11.89 -8.31 -40.85
C PHE A 347 -12.57 -8.53 -39.49
N HIS A 348 -12.29 -9.64 -38.83
CA HIS A 348 -12.86 -10.07 -37.55
C HIS A 348 -11.72 -10.46 -36.60
N VAL A 349 -11.96 -10.40 -35.28
CA VAL A 349 -10.98 -10.95 -34.33
C VAL A 349 -11.09 -12.47 -34.39
N GLN A 350 -10.00 -13.15 -34.72
CA GLN A 350 -9.95 -14.62 -34.72
C GLN A 350 -9.22 -15.09 -33.47
N VAL A 351 -9.84 -15.99 -32.70
CA VAL A 351 -9.23 -16.63 -31.53
C VAL A 351 -9.11 -18.13 -31.80
N GLN A 352 -7.88 -18.60 -31.94
CA GLN A 352 -7.54 -20.02 -32.01
C GLN A 352 -6.94 -20.45 -30.68
N TYR A 353 -7.38 -21.56 -30.11
CA TYR A 353 -6.85 -22.04 -28.83
C TYR A 353 -6.77 -23.55 -28.75
N LYS A 354 -5.75 -24.02 -28.01
CA LYS A 354 -5.43 -25.43 -27.81
C LYS A 354 -5.29 -25.70 -26.31
N VAL A 355 -6.10 -26.63 -25.81
CA VAL A 355 -6.13 -27.03 -24.41
C VAL A 355 -5.27 -28.28 -24.23
N TYR A 356 -4.41 -28.26 -23.21
CA TYR A 356 -3.59 -29.39 -22.76
C TYR A 356 -3.97 -29.77 -21.32
N VAL A 357 -4.11 -31.06 -21.06
CA VAL A 357 -4.48 -31.62 -19.77
C VAL A 357 -3.52 -32.77 -19.43
N ASP A 358 -2.60 -32.48 -18.53
CA ASP A 358 -1.64 -33.43 -17.97
C ASP A 358 -2.34 -34.30 -16.91
N SER A 359 -3.03 -35.36 -17.35
CA SER A 359 -3.54 -36.45 -16.50
C SER A 359 -3.23 -37.80 -17.16
N GLY A 360 -2.95 -38.81 -16.33
CA GLY A 360 -2.77 -40.19 -16.77
C GLY A 360 -4.06 -40.89 -17.24
N ASN A 361 -5.23 -40.29 -17.01
CA ASN A 361 -6.51 -40.83 -17.45
C ASN A 361 -7.09 -40.02 -18.63
N LEU A 362 -7.06 -40.60 -19.83
CA LEU A 362 -7.54 -39.97 -21.06
C LEU A 362 -9.03 -39.57 -21.02
N GLN A 363 -9.89 -40.30 -20.30
CA GLN A 363 -11.32 -40.00 -20.21
C GLN A 363 -11.59 -38.78 -19.31
N GLU A 364 -10.90 -38.73 -18.16
CA GLU A 364 -10.90 -37.56 -17.28
C GLU A 364 -10.34 -36.34 -18.01
N ALA A 365 -9.19 -36.49 -18.66
CA ALA A 365 -8.51 -35.42 -19.38
C ALA A 365 -9.35 -34.82 -20.51
N ALA A 366 -10.05 -35.66 -21.29
CA ALA A 366 -11.03 -35.20 -22.28
C ALA A 366 -12.19 -34.43 -21.64
N SER A 367 -12.75 -34.93 -20.53
CA SER A 367 -13.86 -34.26 -19.83
C SER A 367 -13.48 -32.89 -19.25
N ILE A 368 -12.23 -32.69 -18.83
CA ILE A 368 -11.68 -31.40 -18.39
C ILE A 368 -11.49 -30.47 -19.59
N ALA A 369 -10.92 -30.99 -20.68
CA ALA A 369 -10.71 -30.25 -21.90
C ALA A 369 -12.03 -29.81 -22.57
N ASP A 370 -13.12 -30.57 -22.40
CA ASP A 370 -14.46 -30.21 -22.88
C ASP A 370 -15.24 -29.26 -21.96
N GLN A 371 -14.88 -29.18 -20.68
CA GLN A 371 -15.32 -28.12 -19.77
C GLN A 371 -14.50 -26.81 -19.91
N THR A 372 -13.36 -26.86 -20.59
CA THR A 372 -12.44 -25.73 -20.75
C THR A 372 -12.72 -24.95 -22.04
N GLU A 373 -13.21 -23.72 -21.91
CA GLU A 373 -13.66 -22.85 -22.99
C GLU A 373 -13.15 -21.40 -22.84
N VAL A 374 -13.02 -20.68 -23.96
CA VAL A 374 -12.83 -19.22 -23.95
C VAL A 374 -14.19 -18.55 -24.07
N GLN A 375 -14.70 -18.01 -22.96
CA GLN A 375 -15.98 -17.30 -22.95
C GLN A 375 -15.81 -15.90 -23.55
N VAL A 376 -16.72 -15.55 -24.47
CA VAL A 376 -16.74 -14.26 -25.17
C VAL A 376 -17.84 -13.36 -24.59
N ALA A 377 -17.46 -12.20 -24.07
CA ALA A 377 -18.36 -11.17 -23.57
C ALA A 377 -18.38 -9.98 -24.56
N PRO A 378 -19.39 -9.86 -25.44
CA PRO A 378 -19.49 -8.76 -26.40
C PRO A 378 -19.96 -7.46 -25.74
N GLY A 379 -19.48 -6.32 -26.26
CA GLY A 379 -19.88 -4.97 -25.80
C GLY A 379 -18.87 -3.90 -26.23
N GLY A 380 -18.94 -2.71 -25.60
CA GLY A 380 -17.96 -1.63 -25.83
C GLY A 380 -16.52 -2.00 -25.40
N THR A 381 -16.39 -2.99 -24.52
CA THR A 381 -15.18 -3.81 -24.34
C THR A 381 -15.52 -5.23 -24.76
N LEU A 382 -14.72 -5.81 -25.65
CA LEU A 382 -14.74 -7.25 -25.94
C LEU A 382 -13.95 -7.97 -24.84
N GLY A 383 -14.61 -8.81 -24.06
CA GLY A 383 -13.97 -9.68 -23.08
C GLY A 383 -13.73 -11.09 -23.64
N LEU A 384 -12.51 -11.59 -23.53
CA LEU A 384 -12.14 -12.99 -23.72
C LEU A 384 -11.67 -13.52 -22.37
N LYS A 385 -12.39 -14.46 -21.76
CA LYS A 385 -12.01 -15.05 -20.47
C LYS A 385 -11.89 -16.57 -20.59
N VAL A 386 -10.74 -17.11 -20.19
CA VAL A 386 -10.58 -18.56 -20.02
C VAL A 386 -11.45 -18.99 -18.84
N ARG A 387 -12.33 -19.96 -19.09
CA ARG A 387 -13.04 -20.73 -18.07
C ARG A 387 -12.55 -22.16 -18.17
N ASP A 388 -11.96 -22.65 -17.10
CA ASP A 388 -11.41 -24.00 -17.00
C ASP A 388 -12.09 -24.82 -15.89
N ALA A 389 -11.71 -26.09 -15.80
CA ALA A 389 -12.05 -26.98 -14.71
C ALA A 389 -10.76 -27.43 -14.00
N SER A 390 -10.59 -27.02 -12.74
CA SER A 390 -9.46 -27.44 -11.91
C SER A 390 -9.52 -28.94 -11.61
N TYR A 391 -8.38 -29.62 -11.65
CA TYR A 391 -8.30 -31.08 -11.51
C TYR A 391 -7.09 -31.54 -10.66
N GLY A 392 -6.83 -32.85 -10.67
CA GLY A 392 -5.69 -33.48 -10.01
C GLY A 392 -5.91 -33.76 -8.51
N PRO A 393 -4.95 -34.41 -7.83
CA PRO A 393 -5.12 -34.86 -6.45
C PRO A 393 -5.40 -33.75 -5.42
N SER A 394 -4.98 -32.52 -5.72
CA SER A 394 -5.24 -31.33 -4.91
C SER A 394 -6.56 -30.61 -5.26
N GLY A 395 -7.17 -30.93 -6.40
CA GLY A 395 -8.29 -30.18 -6.98
C GLY A 395 -7.92 -28.77 -7.47
N LYS A 396 -6.63 -28.46 -7.64
CA LYS A 396 -6.11 -27.11 -7.94
C LYS A 396 -5.26 -27.01 -9.20
N ARG A 397 -5.15 -28.07 -10.01
CA ARG A 397 -4.37 -28.03 -11.25
C ARG A 397 -5.20 -27.43 -12.38
N HIS A 398 -4.70 -26.35 -12.98
CA HIS A 398 -5.36 -25.64 -14.08
C HIS A 398 -4.81 -26.12 -15.43
N PRO A 399 -5.67 -26.54 -16.38
CA PRO A 399 -5.25 -26.98 -17.72
C PRO A 399 -4.58 -25.85 -18.48
N LYS A 400 -3.65 -26.18 -19.39
CA LYS A 400 -2.90 -25.17 -20.14
C LYS A 400 -3.63 -24.83 -21.43
N VAL A 401 -3.98 -23.56 -21.60
CA VAL A 401 -4.73 -23.03 -22.74
C VAL A 401 -3.83 -22.08 -23.54
N ASN A 402 -3.11 -22.63 -24.51
CA ASN A 402 -2.32 -21.80 -25.43
C ASN A 402 -3.28 -21.12 -26.44
N MET A 403 -3.21 -19.80 -26.54
CA MET A 403 -4.11 -18.96 -27.34
C MET A 403 -3.33 -18.16 -28.40
N ASN A 404 -3.88 -18.06 -29.60
CA ASN A 404 -3.45 -17.14 -30.65
C ASN A 404 -4.63 -16.22 -31.01
N ILE A 405 -4.44 -14.91 -30.87
CA ILE A 405 -5.47 -13.89 -31.02
C ILE A 405 -5.04 -12.94 -32.15
N VAL A 406 -5.74 -13.03 -33.28
CA VAL A 406 -5.46 -12.21 -34.47
C VAL A 406 -6.40 -11.01 -34.48
N ILE A 407 -5.84 -9.81 -34.46
CA ILE A 407 -6.55 -8.53 -34.43
C ILE A 407 -6.65 -7.98 -35.87
N PRO A 408 -7.82 -7.47 -36.30
CA PRO A 408 -7.98 -6.90 -37.64
C PRO A 408 -7.18 -5.60 -37.82
N PHE A 409 -6.56 -5.45 -38.98
CA PHE A 409 -5.76 -4.28 -39.33
C PHE A 409 -6.53 -2.95 -39.34
N ASN A 410 -7.85 -3.00 -39.56
CA ASN A 410 -8.71 -1.83 -39.74
C ASN A 410 -9.28 -1.24 -38.43
N ARG A 411 -8.82 -1.69 -37.25
CA ARG A 411 -9.19 -1.15 -35.94
C ARG A 411 -7.97 -0.87 -35.08
N SER A 412 -7.86 0.34 -34.54
CA SER A 412 -7.15 0.54 -33.28
C SER A 412 -8.03 0.09 -32.13
N LEU A 413 -7.43 -0.53 -31.12
CA LEU A 413 -8.08 -1.03 -29.91
C LEU A 413 -7.15 -0.83 -28.72
N THR A 414 -7.67 -0.32 -27.61
CA THR A 414 -7.00 -0.42 -26.31
C THR A 414 -6.94 -1.90 -25.91
N LEU A 415 -5.78 -2.38 -25.47
CA LEU A 415 -5.58 -3.77 -25.08
C LEU A 415 -5.28 -3.90 -23.59
N ASN A 416 -5.84 -4.93 -22.97
CA ASN A 416 -5.52 -5.34 -21.61
C ASN A 416 -5.44 -6.87 -21.56
N VAL A 417 -4.27 -7.42 -21.25
CA VAL A 417 -4.01 -8.86 -21.28
C VAL A 417 -3.48 -9.28 -19.92
N THR A 418 -4.23 -10.13 -19.22
CA THR A 418 -3.85 -10.70 -17.92
C THR A 418 -3.68 -12.21 -18.05
N THR A 419 -2.63 -12.78 -17.46
CA THR A 419 -2.51 -14.23 -17.23
C THR A 419 -1.78 -14.53 -15.92
N THR A 420 -2.13 -15.61 -15.21
CA THR A 420 -1.43 -15.99 -13.98
C THR A 420 -0.12 -16.72 -14.29
N ASN A 421 -0.13 -17.60 -15.29
CA ASN A 421 1.01 -18.40 -15.71
C ASN A 421 1.06 -18.54 -17.24
N GLY A 422 2.24 -18.34 -17.84
CA GLY A 422 2.47 -18.45 -19.29
C GLY A 422 3.02 -17.18 -19.93
N ASN A 423 3.64 -17.36 -21.10
CA ASN A 423 4.32 -16.29 -21.82
C ASN A 423 3.34 -15.42 -22.62
N LEU A 424 3.59 -14.12 -22.68
CA LEU A 424 2.86 -13.16 -23.50
C LEU A 424 3.72 -12.75 -24.70
N LEU A 425 3.24 -12.99 -25.92
CA LEU A 425 3.96 -12.71 -27.16
C LEU A 425 3.15 -11.77 -28.05
N VAL A 426 3.61 -10.53 -28.24
CA VAL A 426 2.89 -9.53 -29.03
C VAL A 426 3.72 -9.14 -30.26
N LYS A 427 3.11 -9.22 -31.45
CA LYS A 427 3.79 -9.05 -32.74
C LYS A 427 3.06 -8.08 -33.69
N ASN A 428 3.82 -7.23 -34.37
CA ASN A 428 3.38 -6.43 -35.52
C ASN A 428 2.14 -5.54 -35.24
N LEU A 429 2.01 -5.03 -34.01
CA LEU A 429 0.79 -4.39 -33.51
C LEU A 429 1.01 -2.88 -33.27
N ALA A 430 0.12 -2.06 -33.84
CA ALA A 430 0.04 -0.63 -33.57
C ALA A 430 -1.26 -0.27 -32.81
N ALA A 431 -1.18 0.15 -31.55
CA ALA A 431 -2.35 0.37 -30.70
C ALA A 431 -2.11 1.54 -29.74
N ASP A 432 -3.15 2.35 -29.52
CA ASP A 432 -3.03 3.61 -28.76
C ASP A 432 -2.56 3.38 -27.31
N ASP A 433 -3.11 2.36 -26.64
CA ASP A 433 -2.78 1.97 -25.27
C ASP A 433 -2.83 0.43 -25.12
N VAL A 434 -1.76 -0.17 -24.60
CA VAL A 434 -1.67 -1.62 -24.35
C VAL A 434 -1.14 -1.91 -22.96
N VAL A 435 -1.85 -2.74 -22.20
CA VAL A 435 -1.44 -3.23 -20.87
C VAL A 435 -1.29 -4.75 -20.91
N LEU A 436 -0.13 -5.25 -20.49
CA LEU A 436 0.23 -6.67 -20.45
C LEU A 436 0.71 -7.01 -19.04
N GLU A 437 -0.04 -7.84 -18.31
CA GLU A 437 0.30 -8.30 -16.95
C GLU A 437 0.37 -9.84 -16.95
N THR A 438 1.52 -10.43 -16.65
CA THR A 438 1.65 -11.88 -16.35
C THR A 438 2.17 -12.10 -14.93
N GLY A 439 1.78 -13.19 -14.28
CA GLY A 439 2.39 -13.62 -13.02
C GLY A 439 3.75 -14.25 -13.30
N ASN A 440 3.72 -15.50 -13.77
CA ASN A 440 4.90 -16.28 -14.10
C ASN A 440 4.99 -16.51 -15.62
N GLY A 441 5.87 -15.77 -16.29
CA GLY A 441 6.11 -15.94 -17.73
C GLY A 441 6.89 -14.79 -18.35
N LYS A 442 7.53 -15.07 -19.49
CA LYS A 442 8.24 -14.09 -20.30
C LYS A 442 7.26 -13.19 -21.05
N ILE A 443 7.59 -11.92 -21.21
CA ILE A 443 6.91 -11.01 -22.14
C ILE A 443 7.85 -10.74 -23.33
N ASP A 444 7.40 -11.09 -24.54
CA ASP A 444 8.11 -10.85 -25.81
C ASP A 444 7.34 -9.82 -26.64
N LEU A 445 7.97 -8.70 -26.96
CA LEU A 445 7.41 -7.56 -27.68
C LEU A 445 8.18 -7.33 -28.98
N ILE A 446 7.52 -7.46 -30.13
CA ILE A 446 8.19 -7.47 -31.44
C ILE A 446 7.44 -6.59 -32.46
N ASN A 447 8.12 -5.60 -33.06
CA ASN A 447 7.58 -4.70 -34.08
C ASN A 447 6.28 -3.98 -33.64
N LEU A 448 6.36 -3.16 -32.60
CA LEU A 448 5.20 -2.54 -31.94
C LEU A 448 5.19 -1.02 -32.05
N LEU A 449 3.99 -0.43 -32.09
CA LEU A 449 3.81 1.03 -32.16
C LEU A 449 2.71 1.52 -31.20
N GLY A 450 3.00 2.56 -30.42
CA GLY A 450 2.06 3.22 -29.51
C GLY A 450 2.52 3.26 -28.05
N ASN A 451 1.58 3.26 -27.09
CA ASN A 451 1.89 3.27 -25.67
C ASN A 451 1.72 1.86 -25.07
N PHE A 452 2.80 1.28 -24.56
CA PHE A 452 2.80 -0.08 -23.99
C PHE A 452 3.26 -0.08 -22.54
N LYS A 453 2.50 -0.77 -21.69
CA LYS A 453 2.88 -1.11 -20.32
C LYS A 453 2.96 -2.63 -20.16
N ALA A 454 4.15 -3.15 -19.87
CA ALA A 454 4.41 -4.57 -19.63
C ALA A 454 4.78 -4.81 -18.17
N SER A 455 4.29 -5.89 -17.56
CA SER A 455 4.60 -6.24 -16.17
C SER A 455 4.58 -7.75 -15.95
N THR A 456 5.65 -8.29 -15.38
CA THR A 456 5.79 -9.69 -14.97
C THR A 456 6.30 -9.76 -13.53
N LEU A 457 6.08 -10.87 -12.81
CA LEU A 457 6.72 -11.10 -11.51
C LEU A 457 8.08 -11.78 -11.73
N ASN A 458 8.07 -13.01 -12.24
CA ASN A 458 9.23 -13.91 -12.23
C ASN A 458 9.71 -14.31 -13.63
N GLY A 459 9.43 -13.49 -14.65
CA GLY A 459 9.89 -13.71 -16.03
C GLY A 459 10.71 -12.56 -16.59
N ASP A 460 11.35 -12.82 -17.72
CA ASP A 460 12.07 -11.80 -18.47
C ASP A 460 11.10 -10.91 -19.27
N VAL A 461 11.55 -9.72 -19.65
CA VAL A 461 10.92 -8.92 -20.70
C VAL A 461 11.92 -8.70 -21.82
N HIS A 462 11.53 -9.01 -23.06
CA HIS A 462 12.35 -8.78 -24.24
C HIS A 462 11.57 -7.94 -25.25
N VAL A 463 12.21 -6.91 -25.78
CA VAL A 463 11.64 -5.96 -26.73
C VAL A 463 12.58 -5.79 -27.92
N SER A 464 12.05 -5.94 -29.13
CA SER A 464 12.75 -5.72 -30.40
C SER A 464 11.88 -4.92 -31.37
N GLY A 465 12.37 -3.77 -31.83
CA GLY A 465 11.65 -2.91 -32.79
C GLY A 465 10.39 -2.28 -32.18
N PHE A 466 10.54 -1.17 -31.47
CA PHE A 466 9.43 -0.48 -30.79
C PHE A 466 9.38 1.00 -31.16
N GLN A 467 8.18 1.57 -31.35
CA GLN A 467 8.01 3.00 -31.64
C GLN A 467 6.88 3.64 -30.81
N GLY A 468 7.24 4.50 -29.85
CA GLY A 468 6.28 5.22 -28.99
C GLY A 468 6.77 5.33 -27.55
N ASN A 469 5.92 4.99 -26.58
CA ASN A 469 6.27 5.00 -25.15
C ASN A 469 6.19 3.58 -24.58
N LEU A 470 7.26 3.11 -23.94
CA LEU A 470 7.32 1.79 -23.31
C LEU A 470 7.63 1.91 -21.82
N ALA A 471 6.80 1.28 -20.99
CA ALA A 471 7.06 1.07 -19.57
C ALA A 471 6.99 -0.43 -19.22
N ALA A 472 8.14 -1.08 -19.05
CA ALA A 472 8.23 -2.49 -18.68
C ALA A 472 8.79 -2.70 -17.27
N SER A 473 8.31 -3.72 -16.55
CA SER A 473 8.88 -4.10 -15.25
C SER A 473 8.83 -5.59 -14.94
N SER A 474 9.88 -6.12 -14.30
CA SER A 474 9.93 -7.46 -13.69
C SER A 474 10.24 -7.35 -12.18
N GLN A 475 10.02 -8.42 -11.40
CA GLN A 475 10.49 -8.51 -10.01
C GLN A 475 11.67 -9.50 -9.85
N GLY A 476 11.80 -10.49 -10.73
CA GLY A 476 12.78 -11.57 -10.62
C GLY A 476 13.26 -12.13 -11.97
N GLY A 477 13.31 -11.31 -13.01
CA GLY A 477 13.79 -11.68 -14.34
C GLY A 477 14.42 -10.48 -15.06
N ASN A 478 15.15 -10.75 -16.13
CA ASN A 478 15.96 -9.77 -16.85
C ASN A 478 15.13 -8.95 -17.84
N LEU A 479 15.54 -7.71 -18.11
CA LEU A 479 14.89 -6.85 -19.11
C LEU A 479 15.86 -6.57 -20.25
N SER A 480 15.40 -6.70 -21.49
CA SER A 480 16.18 -6.40 -22.69
C SER A 480 15.36 -5.58 -23.68
N ALA A 481 15.95 -4.50 -24.19
CA ALA A 481 15.31 -3.62 -25.17
C ALA A 481 16.29 -3.31 -26.32
N ASP A 482 15.86 -3.58 -27.54
CA ASP A 482 16.64 -3.37 -28.77
C ASP A 482 15.78 -2.63 -29.81
N HIS A 483 16.40 -1.70 -30.55
CA HIS A 483 15.76 -0.88 -31.59
C HIS A 483 14.47 -0.18 -31.11
N VAL A 484 14.54 0.54 -29.98
CA VAL A 484 13.43 1.33 -29.44
C VAL A 484 13.49 2.78 -29.95
N GLN A 485 12.34 3.36 -30.31
CA GLN A 485 12.20 4.75 -30.74
C GLN A 485 11.17 5.46 -29.87
N GLY A 486 11.55 6.56 -29.22
CA GLY A 486 10.73 7.23 -28.20
C GLY A 486 11.11 6.84 -26.76
N HIS A 487 10.25 7.13 -25.79
CA HIS A 487 10.62 7.10 -24.37
C HIS A 487 10.59 5.67 -23.80
N LEU A 488 11.72 5.22 -23.24
CA LEU A 488 11.93 3.89 -22.71
C LEU A 488 12.06 3.90 -21.18
N LYS A 489 11.19 3.18 -20.49
CA LYS A 489 11.26 2.99 -19.03
C LYS A 489 11.29 1.51 -18.65
N LEU A 490 12.39 1.06 -18.03
CA LEU A 490 12.58 -0.32 -17.57
C LEU A 490 12.81 -0.37 -16.06
N SER A 491 12.19 -1.32 -15.36
CA SER A 491 12.29 -1.45 -13.90
C SER A 491 12.37 -2.89 -13.42
N ALA A 492 13.46 -3.24 -12.72
CA ALA A 492 13.65 -4.53 -12.08
C ALA A 492 13.76 -4.40 -10.55
N LEU A 493 13.44 -5.47 -9.83
CA LEU A 493 13.78 -5.63 -8.40
C LEU A 493 15.01 -6.54 -8.26
N VAL A 494 14.98 -7.70 -8.90
CA VAL A 494 16.13 -8.56 -9.17
C VAL A 494 16.13 -8.88 -10.66
N GLY A 495 17.28 -8.67 -11.32
CA GLY A 495 17.44 -8.85 -12.75
C GLY A 495 18.34 -7.79 -13.37
N ASP A 496 19.12 -8.21 -14.37
CA ASP A 496 19.95 -7.34 -15.21
C ASP A 496 19.07 -6.63 -16.25
N ILE A 497 19.51 -5.44 -16.69
CA ILE A 497 18.82 -4.67 -17.74
C ILE A 497 19.80 -4.32 -18.86
N ALA A 498 19.51 -4.80 -20.07
CA ALA A 498 20.24 -4.47 -21.29
C ALA A 498 19.42 -3.53 -22.19
N VAL A 499 20.02 -2.45 -22.68
CA VAL A 499 19.42 -1.53 -23.65
C VAL A 499 20.40 -1.31 -24.79
N MET A 500 19.94 -1.45 -26.03
CA MET A 500 20.73 -1.26 -27.25
C MET A 500 19.94 -0.44 -28.27
N ASN A 501 20.64 0.29 -29.15
CA ASN A 501 20.08 0.92 -30.36
C ASN A 501 18.82 1.78 -30.11
N THR A 502 18.78 2.53 -29.00
CA THR A 502 17.59 3.26 -28.56
C THR A 502 17.63 4.74 -28.93
N THR A 503 16.52 5.26 -29.47
CA THR A 503 16.38 6.64 -29.99
C THR A 503 15.32 7.43 -29.23
N GLY A 504 15.64 7.79 -27.99
CA GLY A 504 14.77 8.54 -27.09
C GLY A 504 15.37 8.72 -25.70
N ASP A 505 14.56 9.15 -24.74
CA ASP A 505 14.97 9.24 -23.34
C ASP A 505 14.88 7.87 -22.66
N ILE A 506 15.85 7.55 -21.80
CA ILE A 506 16.06 6.23 -21.20
C ILE A 506 15.99 6.34 -19.67
N ASP A 507 15.02 5.68 -19.04
CA ASP A 507 14.82 5.59 -17.58
C ASP A 507 14.90 4.12 -17.16
N VAL A 508 16.08 3.68 -16.71
CA VAL A 508 16.35 2.29 -16.35
C VAL A 508 16.77 2.18 -14.89
N ASN A 509 16.11 1.30 -14.15
CA ASN A 509 16.37 1.12 -12.74
C ASN A 509 16.27 -0.36 -12.32
N THR A 510 17.23 -0.83 -11.55
CA THR A 510 17.16 -2.11 -10.83
C THR A 510 17.43 -1.90 -9.34
N LYS A 511 17.36 -2.97 -8.55
CA LYS A 511 17.86 -2.98 -7.16
C LYS A 511 19.00 -3.97 -7.00
N ASN A 512 18.91 -5.14 -7.62
CA ASN A 512 20.00 -6.12 -7.66
C ASN A 512 20.12 -6.62 -9.10
N GLY A 513 21.18 -6.20 -9.78
CA GLY A 513 21.40 -6.44 -11.20
C GLY A 513 22.28 -5.36 -11.81
N ASN A 514 22.92 -5.73 -12.91
CA ASN A 514 23.75 -4.89 -13.74
C ASN A 514 22.88 -4.12 -14.73
N LEU A 515 23.37 -2.96 -15.16
CA LEU A 515 22.80 -2.19 -16.27
C LEU A 515 23.85 -2.15 -17.37
N ASP A 516 23.48 -2.52 -18.60
CA ASP A 516 24.34 -2.41 -19.78
C ASP A 516 23.58 -1.65 -20.87
N ILE A 517 24.13 -0.51 -21.30
CA ILE A 517 23.38 0.52 -22.03
C ILE A 517 24.24 1.01 -23.20
N GLU A 518 23.90 0.57 -24.41
CA GLU A 518 24.49 0.98 -25.66
C GLU A 518 23.59 1.95 -26.43
N GLU A 519 24.19 3.08 -26.84
CA GLU A 519 23.60 4.20 -27.58
C GLU A 519 22.54 5.01 -26.82
N VAL A 520 22.93 6.23 -26.44
CA VAL A 520 22.17 7.14 -25.56
C VAL A 520 22.08 8.54 -26.21
N PRO A 521 21.24 8.72 -27.24
CA PRO A 521 21.18 9.95 -28.02
C PRO A 521 20.40 11.10 -27.36
N LYS A 522 19.84 10.89 -26.15
CA LYS A 522 19.13 11.92 -25.37
C LYS A 522 19.39 11.75 -23.86
N THR A 523 18.37 12.03 -23.04
CA THR A 523 18.40 11.99 -21.58
C THR A 523 18.56 10.56 -21.07
N LEU A 524 19.40 10.38 -20.05
CA LEU A 524 19.60 9.10 -19.37
C LEU A 524 19.37 9.23 -17.87
N ASN A 525 18.63 8.27 -17.31
CA ASN A 525 18.56 8.03 -15.88
C ASN A 525 18.80 6.52 -15.64
N ALA A 526 19.95 6.16 -15.09
CA ALA A 526 20.39 4.77 -14.93
C ALA A 526 20.78 4.48 -13.48
N GLN A 527 19.98 3.69 -12.76
CA GLN A 527 20.15 3.51 -11.30
C GLN A 527 20.12 2.04 -10.85
N THR A 528 21.18 1.59 -10.16
CA THR A 528 21.20 0.32 -9.42
C THR A 528 21.56 0.54 -7.95
N LEU A 529 21.21 -0.42 -7.07
CA LEU A 529 21.73 -0.45 -5.70
C LEU A 529 22.88 -1.44 -5.56
N ASN A 530 22.79 -2.60 -6.20
CA ASN A 530 23.83 -3.61 -6.23
C ASN A 530 24.03 -4.11 -7.67
N GLY A 531 25.11 -3.68 -8.33
CA GLY A 531 25.46 -4.10 -9.69
C GLY A 531 26.39 -3.12 -10.40
N MET A 532 27.02 -3.60 -11.47
CA MET A 532 27.77 -2.76 -12.41
C MET A 532 26.80 -1.90 -13.23
N VAL A 533 27.22 -0.70 -13.61
CA VAL A 533 26.53 0.10 -14.64
C VAL A 533 27.54 0.41 -15.74
N GLN A 534 27.33 -0.21 -16.90
CA GLN A 534 28.06 0.04 -18.12
C GLN A 534 27.21 0.93 -19.04
N VAL A 535 27.80 2.03 -19.52
CA VAL A 535 27.18 2.93 -20.49
C VAL A 535 28.17 3.21 -21.60
N LYS A 536 27.76 2.98 -22.84
CA LYS A 536 28.55 3.28 -24.04
C LYS A 536 27.71 4.09 -25.01
N SER A 537 28.21 5.25 -25.46
CA SER A 537 27.56 5.94 -26.59
C SER A 537 28.50 6.73 -27.47
N ASN A 538 28.19 6.71 -28.77
CA ASN A 538 28.77 7.51 -29.83
C ASN A 538 28.35 8.99 -29.79
N VAL A 539 27.38 9.38 -28.94
CA VAL A 539 26.79 10.73 -28.84
C VAL A 539 26.41 11.09 -27.40
N VAL A 540 26.26 12.39 -27.12
CA VAL A 540 25.56 12.91 -25.93
C VAL A 540 24.61 14.00 -26.42
N GLY A 541 23.30 13.82 -26.22
CA GLY A 541 22.23 14.71 -26.72
C GLY A 541 21.15 15.03 -25.70
N GLY A 542 21.49 14.92 -24.41
CA GLY A 542 20.61 15.17 -23.27
C GLY A 542 21.34 14.91 -21.95
N ASP A 543 20.75 15.33 -20.84
CA ASP A 543 21.36 15.16 -19.51
C ASP A 543 21.40 13.69 -19.08
N TRP A 544 22.52 13.24 -18.50
CA TRP A 544 22.70 11.90 -17.95
C TRP A 544 22.83 11.95 -16.43
N ASP A 545 22.08 11.10 -15.72
CA ASP A 545 22.21 10.85 -14.29
C ASP A 545 22.39 9.34 -14.05
N VAL A 546 23.59 8.93 -13.63
CA VAL A 546 24.00 7.53 -13.50
C VAL A 546 24.44 7.24 -12.08
N TYR A 547 23.84 6.24 -11.44
CA TYR A 547 24.04 5.93 -10.02
C TYR A 547 24.23 4.43 -9.72
N SER A 548 25.24 4.10 -8.92
CA SER A 548 25.38 2.78 -8.29
C SER A 548 25.79 2.87 -6.83
N ALA A 549 24.95 2.35 -5.93
CA ALA A 549 25.23 2.33 -4.48
C ALA A 549 26.26 1.27 -4.07
N VAL A 550 26.44 0.21 -4.86
CA VAL A 550 27.46 -0.85 -4.71
C VAL A 550 27.72 -1.47 -6.08
N GLY A 551 28.90 -1.20 -6.66
CA GLY A 551 29.30 -1.73 -7.95
C GLY A 551 30.04 -0.70 -8.81
N GLU A 552 30.70 -1.18 -9.85
CA GLU A 552 31.53 -0.34 -10.73
C GLU A 552 30.66 0.47 -11.71
N LEU A 553 31.01 1.74 -11.90
CA LEU A 553 30.53 2.50 -13.05
C LEU A 553 31.57 2.41 -14.18
N ARG A 554 31.16 2.06 -15.39
CA ARG A 554 32.02 1.94 -16.58
C ARG A 554 31.41 2.74 -17.72
N ILE A 555 31.86 3.98 -17.88
CA ILE A 555 31.24 4.96 -18.78
C ILE A 555 32.21 5.27 -19.93
N THR A 556 31.77 4.98 -21.14
CA THR A 556 32.50 5.25 -22.38
C THR A 556 31.83 6.41 -23.12
N LEU A 557 32.53 7.55 -23.15
CA LEU A 557 32.08 8.82 -23.72
C LEU A 557 32.68 9.03 -25.13
N PRO A 558 31.95 9.69 -26.04
CA PRO A 558 32.41 9.91 -27.41
C PRO A 558 33.43 11.04 -27.53
N GLU A 559 34.14 11.10 -28.66
CA GLU A 559 35.09 12.18 -28.92
C GLU A 559 34.43 13.51 -29.30
N GLN A 560 33.30 13.45 -29.99
CA GLN A 560 32.59 14.59 -30.57
C GLN A 560 31.23 14.77 -29.87
N ALA A 561 31.26 15.43 -28.71
CA ALA A 561 30.06 15.80 -27.96
C ALA A 561 30.36 17.04 -27.10
N ASP A 562 29.29 17.69 -26.61
CA ASP A 562 29.36 18.88 -25.78
C ASP A 562 28.77 18.58 -24.39
N TYR A 563 29.62 18.42 -23.38
CA TYR A 563 29.16 18.03 -22.04
C TYR A 563 29.94 18.63 -20.88
N THR A 564 29.22 18.92 -19.79
CA THR A 564 29.76 19.20 -18.47
C THR A 564 29.76 17.91 -17.64
N LEU A 565 30.95 17.36 -17.38
CA LEU A 565 31.14 16.17 -16.57
C LEU A 565 31.25 16.54 -15.09
N GLU A 566 30.39 15.95 -14.26
CA GLU A 566 30.59 15.86 -12.81
C GLU A 566 30.49 14.39 -12.39
N ALA A 567 31.56 13.85 -11.78
CA ALA A 567 31.50 12.49 -11.23
C ALA A 567 32.19 12.36 -9.86
N SER A 568 31.66 11.46 -9.04
CA SER A 568 32.09 11.19 -7.67
C SER A 568 32.27 9.70 -7.39
N SER A 569 33.31 9.37 -6.61
CA SER A 569 33.48 8.04 -5.99
C SER A 569 33.48 8.15 -4.47
N GLY A 570 32.57 7.44 -3.80
CA GLY A 570 32.47 7.40 -2.34
C GLY A 570 33.66 6.69 -1.69
N TYR A 571 33.69 5.36 -1.77
CA TYR A 571 34.74 4.52 -1.18
C TYR A 571 35.82 4.07 -2.18
N GLY A 572 35.50 3.96 -3.47
CA GLY A 572 36.45 3.59 -4.52
C GLY A 572 37.41 4.71 -4.95
N GLY A 573 37.96 4.57 -6.16
CA GLY A 573 38.68 5.60 -6.90
C GLY A 573 37.99 5.98 -8.21
N ILE A 574 38.51 7.00 -8.89
CA ILE A 574 38.14 7.35 -10.27
C ILE A 574 39.35 7.09 -11.17
N GLU A 575 39.15 6.32 -12.24
CA GLU A 575 40.15 6.08 -13.29
C GLU A 575 39.64 6.65 -14.62
N THR A 576 40.49 7.38 -15.35
CA THR A 576 40.08 8.03 -16.59
C THR A 576 41.26 8.28 -17.54
N ASN A 577 40.97 8.39 -18.84
CA ASN A 577 41.89 8.92 -19.85
C ASN A 577 41.53 10.35 -20.30
N LEU A 578 40.56 11.01 -19.65
CA LEU A 578 40.17 12.40 -19.93
C LEU A 578 41.17 13.40 -19.32
N PRO A 579 41.43 14.55 -19.96
CA PRO A 579 42.41 15.53 -19.50
C PRO A 579 41.86 16.47 -18.40
N PHE A 580 41.16 15.91 -17.41
CA PHE A 580 40.58 16.65 -16.28
C PHE A 580 41.21 16.20 -14.94
N PRO A 581 41.44 17.11 -13.98
CA PRO A 581 42.00 16.75 -12.68
C PRO A 581 41.00 15.95 -11.85
N VAL A 582 41.51 14.90 -11.17
CA VAL A 582 40.75 14.14 -10.16
C VAL A 582 41.17 14.62 -8.78
N GLU A 583 40.29 15.33 -8.08
CA GLU A 583 40.53 15.89 -6.75
C GLU A 583 39.52 15.35 -5.74
N ASN A 584 39.99 14.92 -4.56
CA ASN A 584 39.14 14.42 -3.47
C ASN A 584 38.12 13.34 -3.89
N LYS A 585 38.50 12.45 -4.83
CA LYS A 585 37.63 11.44 -5.47
C LYS A 585 36.45 12.03 -6.27
N THR A 586 36.60 13.25 -6.76
CA THR A 586 35.69 13.88 -7.70
C THR A 586 36.46 14.31 -8.95
N ILE A 587 35.79 14.28 -10.09
CA ILE A 587 36.31 14.80 -11.35
C ILE A 587 35.28 15.79 -11.90
N LYS A 588 35.75 16.95 -12.34
CA LYS A 588 34.92 17.99 -12.96
C LYS A 588 35.62 18.55 -14.17
N GLY A 589 34.88 18.68 -15.26
CA GLY A 589 35.40 19.17 -16.53
C GLY A 589 34.30 19.59 -17.48
N VAL A 590 34.65 20.44 -18.44
CA VAL A 590 33.79 20.80 -19.57
C VAL A 590 34.49 20.34 -20.83
N TRP A 591 33.79 19.56 -21.65
CA TRP A 591 34.22 19.14 -22.97
C TRP A 591 33.37 19.84 -24.02
N GLY A 592 34.00 20.41 -25.04
CA GLY A 592 33.31 21.20 -26.07
C GLY A 592 32.63 22.46 -25.51
N THR A 593 31.38 22.71 -25.90
CA THR A 593 30.56 23.84 -25.41
C THR A 593 29.96 23.61 -24.02
N GLY A 594 29.89 22.37 -23.56
CA GLY A 594 29.34 22.00 -22.26
C GLY A 594 27.81 21.90 -22.17
N GLU A 595 27.10 21.84 -23.31
CA GLU A 595 25.63 21.93 -23.41
C GLU A 595 24.86 20.98 -22.48
N TYR A 596 25.24 19.70 -22.41
CA TYR A 596 24.56 18.68 -21.62
C TYR A 596 25.29 18.34 -20.32
N LYS A 597 24.56 18.03 -19.24
CA LYS A 597 25.18 17.56 -17.99
C LYS A 597 25.35 16.04 -18.00
N VAL A 598 26.56 15.56 -17.71
CA VAL A 598 26.82 14.15 -17.39
C VAL A 598 27.17 14.03 -15.90
N ASN A 599 26.25 13.45 -15.13
CA ASN A 599 26.35 13.25 -13.68
C ASN A 599 26.53 11.75 -13.36
N LEU A 600 27.66 11.37 -12.74
CA LEU A 600 27.97 9.97 -12.42
C LEU A 600 28.34 9.83 -10.92
N ASP A 601 27.48 9.22 -10.11
CA ASP A 601 27.73 9.03 -8.67
C ASP A 601 27.82 7.55 -8.31
N GLY A 602 29.05 7.09 -8.05
CA GLY A 602 29.37 5.71 -7.73
C GLY A 602 29.90 5.57 -6.30
N ASN A 603 29.48 4.54 -5.58
CA ASN A 603 30.06 4.27 -4.25
C ASN A 603 31.38 3.48 -4.34
N SER A 604 31.57 2.70 -5.40
CA SER A 604 32.77 1.91 -5.69
C SER A 604 33.64 2.60 -6.76
N ASN A 605 34.42 1.84 -7.56
CA ASN A 605 35.27 2.42 -8.60
C ASN A 605 34.44 2.98 -9.77
N VAL A 606 34.90 4.11 -10.31
CA VAL A 606 34.29 4.80 -11.45
C VAL A 606 35.32 4.93 -12.56
N PHE A 607 35.09 4.19 -13.65
CA PHE A 607 35.93 4.18 -14.84
C PHE A 607 35.27 5.05 -15.90
N ILE A 608 35.97 6.11 -16.35
CA ILE A 608 35.45 7.06 -17.36
C ILE A 608 36.44 7.10 -18.52
N TYR A 609 36.10 6.42 -19.60
CA TYR A 609 36.95 6.33 -20.79
C TYR A 609 36.36 7.11 -21.96
N LYS A 610 37.25 7.64 -22.81
CA LYS A 610 36.93 8.17 -24.13
C LYS A 610 37.04 7.06 -25.16
N GLU A 611 36.06 6.90 -26.05
CA GLU A 611 36.12 5.93 -27.15
C GLU A 611 37.13 6.38 -28.21
N SER A 612 38.33 5.78 -28.18
CA SER A 612 39.34 5.94 -29.22
C SER A 612 38.92 5.17 -30.48
N ILE A 613 38.67 5.90 -31.57
CA ILE A 613 38.36 5.31 -32.88
C ILE A 613 39.53 4.40 -33.31
N ASN A 614 39.27 3.09 -33.37
CA ASN A 614 40.22 1.98 -33.49
C ASN A 614 41.00 1.61 -32.20
N ALA A 615 40.40 0.75 -31.38
CA ALA A 615 41.14 -0.16 -30.49
C ALA A 615 40.56 -1.57 -30.61
N LEU A 616 41.25 -2.45 -31.33
CA LEU A 616 40.98 -3.89 -31.30
C LEU A 616 41.53 -4.48 -29.99
N ASP A 617 40.69 -5.28 -29.34
CA ASP A 617 40.92 -6.07 -28.12
C ASP A 617 42.39 -6.29 -27.70
N PRO A 618 42.87 -5.61 -26.62
CA PRO A 618 44.18 -5.87 -26.04
C PRO A 618 44.15 -7.14 -25.19
N GLN A 619 44.39 -8.28 -25.85
CA GLN A 619 44.54 -9.60 -25.22
C GLN A 619 45.41 -9.56 -23.95
N PRO A 620 45.00 -10.21 -22.84
CA PRO A 620 45.67 -10.09 -21.55
C PRO A 620 47.06 -10.74 -21.56
N THR A 621 48.11 -9.90 -21.53
CA THR A 621 49.50 -10.35 -21.41
C THR A 621 49.74 -10.98 -20.05
N LYS A 622 49.90 -12.31 -20.02
CA LYS A 622 50.40 -13.03 -18.85
C LYS A 622 51.82 -12.59 -18.51
N ASN A 623 52.07 -12.34 -17.23
CA ASN A 623 53.31 -12.65 -16.49
C ASN A 623 52.96 -12.73 -15.00
#